data_AF-A0A9E5JN28-F1
#
_entry.id   AF-A0A9E5JN28-F1
#
_cell.length_a   1.000
_cell.length_b   1.000
_cell.length_c   1.000
_cell.angle_alpha   90.00
_cell.angle_beta   90.00
_cell.angle_gamma   90.00
#
_symmetry.space_group_name_H-M   'P 1'
#
loop_
_entity.id
_entity.type
_entity.pdbx_description
1 polymer ?
#
loop_
_entity_poly.entity_id
_entity_poly.type
_entity_poly.pdbx_seq_one_letter_code
_entity_poly.pdbx_strand_id
1 'polypeptide(L)'
;MSINTALAAQRKRLAESKDEGFTLIELLVVVIIIGVLAAIAIPVFLGQQATAQDAQAQSNLSTAKVAYVSYLVSTPAGWDGTGSVPTALSNFGWPGSTVTVDTGGAAFCFEATGGNGTWSVSSTTNSPVNNACP
;
A
#
# COMPACT_ATOMS: atom_id res chain seq x y z
N MET A 1 -32.69 68.77 13.60
CA MET A 1 -31.66 67.73 13.49
C MET A 1 -32.20 66.68 12.51
N SER A 2 -31.55 66.47 11.35
CA SER A 2 -32.15 65.81 10.18
C SER A 2 -32.01 64.28 10.23
N ILE A 3 -32.97 63.56 9.63
CA ILE A 3 -33.00 62.08 9.49
C ILE A 3 -31.73 61.55 8.81
N ASN A 4 -31.09 62.35 7.94
CA ASN A 4 -29.82 62.01 7.30
C ASN A 4 -28.68 61.77 8.31
N THR A 5 -28.75 62.42 9.48
CA THR A 5 -27.75 62.24 10.55
C THR A 5 -27.94 60.91 11.29
N ALA A 6 -29.18 60.43 11.43
CA ALA A 6 -29.48 59.11 12.03
C ALA A 6 -29.06 57.95 11.11
N LEU A 7 -29.30 58.07 9.80
CA LEU A 7 -28.91 57.08 8.80
C LEU A 7 -27.38 56.94 8.65
N ALA A 8 -26.64 58.05 8.80
CA ALA A 8 -25.18 58.03 8.81
C ALA A 8 -24.61 57.31 10.05
N ALA A 9 -25.22 57.50 11.22
CA ALA A 9 -24.82 56.79 12.45
C ALA A 9 -25.14 55.28 12.38
N GLN A 10 -26.26 54.91 11.76
CA GLN A 10 -26.67 53.52 11.59
C GLN A 10 -25.80 52.78 10.55
N ARG A 11 -25.39 53.45 9.47
CA ARG A 11 -24.40 52.93 8.50
C ARG A 11 -23.03 52.69 9.14
N LYS A 12 -22.63 53.52 10.09
CA LYS A 12 -21.36 53.37 10.81
C LYS A 12 -21.34 52.12 11.69
N ARG A 13 -22.47 51.74 12.31
CA ARG A 13 -22.59 50.51 13.10
C ARG A 13 -22.62 49.22 12.27
N LEU A 14 -23.11 49.29 11.04
CA LEU A 14 -23.14 48.15 10.10
C LEU A 14 -21.79 47.91 9.41
N ALA A 15 -21.00 48.97 9.18
CA ALA A 15 -19.61 48.87 8.71
C ALA A 15 -18.63 48.41 9.81
N GLU A 16 -19.10 48.32 11.06
CA GLU A 16 -18.38 47.83 12.24
C GLU A 16 -18.80 46.39 12.58
N SER A 17 -19.29 45.64 11.59
CA SER A 17 -19.34 44.18 11.67
C SER A 17 -17.91 43.69 11.82
N LYS A 18 -17.53 43.41 13.08
CA LYS A 18 -16.24 42.88 13.50
C LYS A 18 -15.79 41.79 12.55
N ASP A 19 -14.71 42.06 11.81
CA ASP A 19 -13.88 40.99 11.26
C ASP A 19 -13.28 40.23 12.45
N GLU A 20 -13.98 39.20 12.90
CA GLU A 20 -13.52 38.27 13.92
C GLU A 20 -12.41 37.41 13.28
N GLY A 21 -11.17 37.88 13.39
CA GLY A 21 -10.00 37.11 13.00
C GLY A 21 -9.81 35.90 13.93
N PHE A 22 -9.34 34.79 13.35
CA PHE A 22 -8.91 33.61 14.12
C PHE A 22 -7.90 34.02 15.20
N THR A 23 -8.17 33.62 16.44
CA THR A 23 -7.22 33.88 17.52
C THR A 23 -6.02 32.93 17.39
N LEU A 24 -4.82 33.39 17.76
CA LEU A 24 -3.63 32.52 17.78
C LEU A 24 -3.81 31.32 18.72
N ILE A 25 -4.63 31.48 19.77
CA ILE A 25 -4.94 30.40 20.71
C ILE A 25 -5.88 29.35 20.10
N GLU A 26 -6.82 29.73 19.23
CA GLU A 26 -7.63 28.75 18.48
C GLU A 26 -6.75 27.89 17.58
N LEU A 27 -5.85 28.51 16.81
CA LEU A 27 -4.94 27.73 15.97
C LEU A 27 -3.97 26.87 16.79
N LEU A 28 -3.53 27.35 17.96
CA LEU A 28 -2.67 26.59 18.87
C LEU A 28 -3.35 25.31 19.38
N VAL A 29 -4.59 25.40 19.87
CA VAL A 29 -5.31 24.22 20.37
C VAL A 29 -5.58 23.22 19.24
N VAL A 30 -5.90 23.70 18.04
CA VAL A 30 -6.17 22.82 16.89
C VAL A 30 -4.92 22.00 16.52
N VAL A 31 -3.75 22.63 16.42
CA VAL A 31 -2.51 21.89 16.07
C VAL A 31 -2.09 20.94 17.18
N ILE A 32 -2.39 21.24 18.45
CA ILE A 32 -2.16 20.32 19.57
C ILE A 32 -3.06 19.08 19.43
N ILE A 33 -4.36 19.26 19.16
CA ILE A 33 -5.28 18.14 19.00
C ILE A 33 -4.88 17.29 17.78
N ILE A 34 -4.60 17.90 16.63
CA ILE A 34 -4.13 17.19 15.43
C ILE A 34 -2.78 16.49 15.72
N GLY A 35 -1.89 17.11 16.49
CA GLY A 35 -0.62 16.52 16.90
C GLY A 35 -0.79 15.24 17.71
N VAL A 36 -1.71 15.23 18.69
CA VAL A 36 -2.02 14.03 19.48
C VAL A 36 -2.63 12.93 18.61
N LEU A 37 -3.57 13.28 17.72
CA LEU A 37 -4.18 12.32 16.80
C LEU A 37 -3.16 11.73 15.83
N ALA A 38 -2.29 12.56 15.24
CA ALA A 38 -1.27 12.13 14.29
C ALA A 38 -0.23 11.21 14.96
N ALA A 39 0.15 11.48 16.21
CA ALA A 39 1.10 10.65 16.95
C ALA A 39 0.64 9.19 17.09
N ILE A 40 -0.66 8.95 17.23
CA ILE A 40 -1.24 7.59 17.32
C ILE A 40 -1.56 7.05 15.92
N ALA A 41 -2.11 7.88 15.03
CA ALA A 41 -2.58 7.45 13.72
C ALA A 41 -1.45 7.01 12.78
N ILE A 42 -0.31 7.71 12.78
CA ILE A 42 0.82 7.42 11.88
C ILE A 42 1.39 6.00 12.09
N PRO A 43 1.80 5.56 13.30
CA PRO A 43 2.35 4.22 13.47
C PRO A 43 1.34 3.12 13.15
N VAL A 44 0.05 3.34 13.48
CA VAL A 44 -1.02 2.40 13.14
C VAL A 44 -1.18 2.29 11.62
N PHE A 45 -1.21 3.42 10.92
CA PHE A 45 -1.33 3.46 9.47
C PHE A 45 -0.14 2.77 8.77
N LEU A 46 1.08 3.01 9.23
CA LEU A 46 2.28 2.36 8.69
C LEU A 46 2.24 0.83 8.89
N GLY A 47 1.82 0.35 10.06
CA GLY A 47 1.65 -1.09 10.31
C GLY A 47 0.56 -1.72 9.43
N GLN A 48 -0.56 -1.01 9.22
CA GLN A 48 -1.63 -1.46 8.32
C GLN A 48 -1.17 -1.51 6.86
N GLN A 49 -0.40 -0.51 6.41
CA GLN A 49 0.17 -0.50 5.07
C GLN A 49 1.12 -1.69 4.87
N ALA A 50 2.00 -1.97 5.83
CA ALA A 50 2.91 -3.11 5.75
C ALA A 50 2.16 -4.45 5.70
N THR A 51 1.10 -4.61 6.51
CA THR A 51 0.24 -5.79 6.50
C THR A 51 -0.50 -5.94 5.16
N ALA A 52 -0.97 -4.84 4.56
CA ALA A 52 -1.61 -4.86 3.25
C ALA A 52 -0.62 -5.28 2.14
N GLN A 53 0.63 -4.82 2.22
CA GLN A 53 1.70 -5.26 1.31
C GLN A 53 2.00 -6.75 1.47
N ASP A 54 2.04 -7.28 2.69
CA ASP A 54 2.20 -8.72 2.94
C ASP A 54 1.05 -9.53 2.35
N ALA A 55 -0.20 -9.10 2.56
CA ALA A 55 -1.38 -9.76 2.00
C ALA A 55 -1.36 -9.75 0.45
N GLN A 56 -0.94 -8.63 -0.14
CA GLN A 56 -0.77 -8.52 -1.59
C GLN A 56 0.30 -9.49 -2.10
N ALA A 57 1.47 -9.53 -1.43
CA ALA A 57 2.55 -10.46 -1.79
C ALA A 57 2.08 -11.92 -1.74
N GLN A 58 1.41 -12.34 -0.67
CA GLN A 58 0.88 -13.70 -0.53
C GLN A 58 -0.17 -14.04 -1.60
N SER A 59 -1.07 -13.11 -1.93
CA SER A 59 -2.06 -13.30 -2.98
C SER A 59 -1.39 -13.47 -4.34
N ASN A 60 -0.43 -12.62 -4.67
CA ASN A 60 0.32 -12.68 -5.92
C ASN A 60 1.08 -13.99 -6.08
N LEU A 61 1.76 -14.44 -5.02
CA LEU A 61 2.48 -15.71 -5.01
C LEU A 61 1.54 -16.90 -5.26
N SER A 62 0.36 -16.89 -4.64
CA SER A 62 -0.65 -17.94 -4.84
C SER A 62 -1.13 -17.97 -6.30
N THR A 63 -1.41 -16.81 -6.88
CA THR A 63 -1.78 -16.68 -8.30
C THR A 63 -0.65 -17.11 -9.22
N ALA A 64 0.59 -16.72 -8.92
CA ALA A 64 1.78 -17.09 -9.68
C ALA A 64 2.00 -18.60 -9.72
N LYS A 65 1.87 -19.27 -8.58
CA LYS A 65 1.95 -20.74 -8.49
C LYS A 65 0.89 -21.42 -9.35
N VAL A 66 -0.37 -20.97 -9.27
CA VAL A 66 -1.46 -21.56 -10.08
C VAL A 66 -1.21 -21.36 -11.57
N ALA A 67 -0.79 -20.16 -11.97
CA ALA A 67 -0.46 -19.84 -13.36
C ALA A 67 0.68 -20.73 -13.89
N TYR A 68 1.75 -20.89 -13.10
CA TYR A 68 2.89 -21.73 -13.47
C TYR A 68 2.53 -23.20 -13.58
N VAL A 69 1.78 -23.74 -12.61
CA VAL A 69 1.31 -25.13 -12.66
C VAL A 69 0.39 -25.35 -13.87
N SER A 70 -0.49 -24.40 -14.19
CA SER A 70 -1.34 -24.47 -15.39
C SER A 70 -0.54 -24.46 -16.69
N TYR A 71 0.54 -23.67 -16.74
CA TYR A 71 1.45 -23.66 -17.88
C TYR A 71 2.15 -25.02 -18.10
N LEU A 72 2.65 -25.63 -17.01
CA LEU A 72 3.27 -26.96 -17.07
C LEU A 72 2.30 -28.05 -17.55
N VAL A 73 1.03 -27.98 -17.13
CA VAL A 73 0.00 -28.96 -17.55
C VAL A 73 -0.41 -28.77 -19.02
N SER A 74 -0.52 -27.52 -19.48
CA SER A 74 -0.97 -27.21 -20.85
C SER A 74 0.10 -27.40 -21.91
N THR A 75 1.38 -27.48 -21.52
CA THR A 75 2.51 -27.63 -22.45
C THR A 75 3.30 -28.91 -22.10
N PRO A 76 2.88 -30.10 -22.57
CA PRO A 76 3.50 -31.38 -22.20
C PRO A 76 4.99 -31.51 -22.61
N ALA A 77 5.46 -30.70 -23.55
CA ALA A 77 6.86 -30.58 -23.99
C ALA A 77 7.49 -29.22 -23.62
N GLY A 78 6.80 -28.38 -22.84
CA GLY A 78 7.26 -27.03 -22.43
C GLY A 78 8.33 -27.05 -21.35
N TRP A 79 8.73 -28.26 -20.93
CA TRP A 79 9.88 -28.49 -20.08
C TRP A 79 11.04 -28.95 -20.96
N ASP A 80 11.93 -28.03 -21.30
CA ASP A 80 13.15 -28.33 -22.08
C ASP A 80 14.32 -28.79 -21.20
N GLY A 81 14.09 -28.98 -19.90
CA GLY A 81 15.13 -29.33 -18.92
C GLY A 81 16.13 -28.21 -18.64
N THR A 82 15.92 -26.99 -19.15
CA THR A 82 16.86 -25.87 -18.96
C THR A 82 16.50 -24.97 -17.77
N GLY A 83 15.43 -25.27 -17.04
CA GLY A 83 14.98 -24.42 -15.91
C GLY A 83 14.47 -23.05 -16.35
N SER A 84 14.17 -22.87 -17.64
CA SER A 84 13.75 -21.59 -18.20
C SER A 84 12.31 -21.28 -17.77
N VAL A 85 12.17 -20.39 -16.79
CA VAL A 85 10.93 -19.65 -16.56
C VAL A 85 10.64 -18.89 -17.87
N PRO A 86 9.47 -19.04 -18.51
CA PRO A 86 9.09 -18.15 -19.61
C PRO A 86 9.34 -16.71 -19.18
N THR A 87 9.96 -15.87 -20.00
CA THR A 87 10.29 -14.48 -19.64
C THR A 87 9.07 -13.67 -19.22
N ALA A 88 7.87 -14.13 -19.60
CA ALA A 88 6.57 -13.61 -19.14
C ALA A 88 6.23 -13.92 -17.66
N LEU A 89 6.92 -14.86 -17.02
CA LEU A 89 6.72 -15.32 -15.64
C LEU A 89 7.91 -14.99 -14.72
N SER A 90 9.04 -14.49 -15.24
CA SER A 90 10.22 -14.14 -14.43
C SER A 90 10.03 -12.86 -13.60
N ASN A 91 9.00 -12.08 -13.91
CA ASN A 91 8.59 -10.92 -13.14
C ASN A 91 7.08 -10.80 -13.32
N PHE A 92 6.30 -11.25 -12.33
CA PHE A 92 4.83 -11.23 -12.40
C PHE A 92 4.23 -9.82 -12.41
N GLY A 93 5.05 -8.77 -12.59
CA GLY A 93 4.63 -7.37 -12.70
C GLY A 93 4.56 -6.64 -11.37
N TRP A 94 5.20 -7.17 -10.31
CA TRP A 94 5.13 -6.62 -8.95
C TRP A 94 6.53 -6.30 -8.43
N PRO A 95 6.72 -5.16 -7.73
CA PRO A 95 8.01 -4.77 -7.16
C PRO A 95 8.54 -5.83 -6.18
N GLY A 96 9.84 -6.13 -6.25
CA GLY A 96 10.49 -7.08 -5.33
C GLY A 96 10.12 -8.55 -5.56
N SER A 97 9.63 -8.91 -6.76
CA SER A 97 9.40 -10.31 -7.12
C SER A 97 10.65 -10.93 -7.76
N THR A 98 11.02 -12.12 -7.30
CA THR A 98 12.09 -12.94 -7.88
C THR A 98 11.59 -14.36 -8.09
N VAL A 99 12.08 -15.01 -9.14
CA VAL A 99 11.69 -16.37 -9.49
C VAL A 99 12.94 -17.24 -9.58
N THR A 100 12.89 -18.38 -8.90
CA THR A 100 13.90 -19.43 -8.98
C THR A 100 13.22 -20.70 -9.46
N VAL A 101 13.76 -21.32 -10.51
CA VAL A 101 13.27 -22.61 -11.01
C VAL A 101 14.47 -23.53 -11.13
N ASP A 102 14.34 -24.72 -10.56
CA ASP A 102 15.40 -25.72 -10.63
C ASP A 102 15.41 -26.36 -12.02
N THR A 103 16.61 -26.43 -12.59
CA THR A 103 16.95 -27.15 -13.82
C THR A 103 16.69 -28.66 -13.74
N GLY A 104 16.52 -29.23 -12.53
CA GLY A 104 16.40 -30.68 -12.30
C GLY A 104 15.01 -31.32 -12.33
N GLY A 105 13.92 -30.54 -12.40
CA GLY A 105 12.56 -31.08 -12.60
C GLY A 105 11.50 -30.52 -11.67
N ALA A 106 10.42 -29.97 -12.26
CA ALA A 106 9.16 -29.50 -11.66
C ALA A 106 9.21 -28.64 -10.38
N ALA A 107 10.39 -28.39 -9.81
CA ALA A 107 10.63 -27.62 -8.63
C ALA A 107 10.80 -26.15 -9.00
N PHE A 108 10.00 -25.32 -8.35
CA PHE A 108 10.00 -23.88 -8.52
C PHE A 108 9.88 -23.24 -7.15
N CYS A 109 10.38 -22.02 -7.03
CA CYS A 109 10.13 -21.15 -5.90
C CYS A 109 9.97 -19.71 -6.38
N PHE A 110 8.81 -19.15 -6.09
CA PHE A 110 8.48 -17.75 -6.32
C PHE A 110 8.67 -17.01 -5.01
N GLU A 111 9.26 -15.82 -5.07
CA GLU A 111 9.47 -14.95 -3.92
C GLU A 111 8.94 -13.55 -4.22
N ALA A 112 8.37 -12.91 -3.20
CA ALA A 112 7.94 -11.53 -3.24
C ALA A 112 8.25 -10.85 -1.90
N THR A 113 8.81 -9.64 -1.95
CA THR A 113 9.00 -8.80 -0.76
C THR A 113 7.68 -8.10 -0.39
N GLY A 114 7.18 -8.37 0.82
CA GLY A 114 6.06 -7.68 1.46
C GLY A 114 6.54 -6.52 2.33
N GLY A 115 5.62 -5.97 3.13
CA GLY A 115 5.91 -4.81 3.99
C GLY A 115 6.70 -5.15 5.24
N ASN A 116 6.57 -6.37 5.76
CA ASN A 116 7.27 -6.81 6.98
C ASN A 116 8.29 -7.93 6.72
N GLY A 117 8.44 -8.40 5.49
CA GLY A 117 9.36 -9.49 5.21
C GLY A 117 9.25 -10.04 3.80
N THR A 118 9.92 -11.16 3.60
CA THR A 118 9.95 -11.87 2.32
C THR A 118 9.03 -13.08 2.40
N TRP A 119 8.18 -13.22 1.38
CA TRP A 119 7.24 -14.33 1.25
C TRP A 119 7.64 -15.18 0.07
N SER A 120 7.55 -16.50 0.22
CA SER A 120 7.81 -17.43 -0.88
C SER A 120 6.75 -18.51 -0.99
N VAL A 121 6.59 -19.03 -2.20
CA VAL A 121 5.81 -20.24 -2.46
C VAL A 121 6.55 -21.14 -3.44
N SER A 122 6.61 -22.42 -3.15
CA SER A 122 7.39 -23.38 -3.92
C SER A 122 6.55 -24.56 -4.39
N SER A 123 7.19 -25.46 -5.13
CA SER A 123 6.59 -26.74 -5.53
C SER A 123 6.17 -27.60 -4.33
N THR A 124 6.79 -27.41 -3.15
CA THR A 124 6.53 -28.20 -1.94
C THR A 124 5.64 -27.49 -0.92
N THR A 125 5.50 -26.16 -0.99
CA THR A 125 4.62 -25.41 -0.07
C THR A 125 3.26 -25.15 -0.69
N ASN A 126 2.18 -25.51 0.00
CA ASN A 126 0.82 -25.31 -0.51
C ASN A 126 0.32 -23.87 -0.38
N SER A 127 0.96 -23.08 0.47
CA SER A 127 0.63 -21.68 0.73
C SER A 127 1.91 -20.85 0.86
N PRO A 128 1.85 -19.53 0.64
CA PRO A 128 2.97 -18.63 0.91
C PRO A 128 3.46 -18.74 2.35
N VAL A 129 4.77 -18.74 2.52
CA VAL A 129 5.49 -18.84 3.80
C VAL A 129 6.45 -17.67 3.96
N ASN A 130 6.71 -17.26 5.21
CA ASN A 130 7.51 -16.09 5.55
C ASN A 130 9.01 -16.39 5.60
N ASN A 131 9.55 -16.93 4.51
CA ASN A 131 10.97 -17.18 4.33
C ASN A 131 11.35 -16.96 2.87
N ALA A 132 12.62 -16.66 2.65
CA ALA A 132 13.18 -16.60 1.30
C ALA A 132 13.17 -17.99 0.65
N CYS A 133 13.19 -17.99 -0.68
CA CYS A 133 13.42 -19.20 -1.46
C CYS A 133 14.78 -19.83 -1.11
N PRO A 134 14.86 -21.17 -1.02
CA PRO A 134 16.11 -21.89 -0.77
C PRO A 134 17.10 -21.78 -1.94
#